data_AF-A0A354IVC4-F1
#
_entry.id   AF-A0A354IVC4-F1
#
_cell.length_a   1.000
_cell.length_b   1.000
_cell.length_c   1.000
_cell.angle_alpha   90.00
_cell.angle_beta   90.00
_cell.angle_gamma   90.00
#
_symmetry.space_group_name_H-M   'P 1'
#
loop_
_entity.id
_entity.type
_entity.pdbx_description
1 polymer ?
#
loop_
_entity_poly.entity_id
_entity_poly.type
_entity_poly.pdbx_seq_one_letter_code
_entity_poly.pdbx_strand_id
1 'polypeptide(L)' 'LRIAVVARSAARERPDADGNCTATAEQPVVFASAVPEGVAAAPITVDVGGDDWGCYRYRVFETIVPLRNAGWRP' A
#
# COMPACT_ATOMS: atom_id res chain seq x y z
N LEU A 1 -1.83 12.06 11.99
CA LEU A 1 -0.89 11.10 11.37
C LEU A 1 -1.66 10.25 10.37
N ARG A 2 -1.11 9.99 9.18
CA ARG A 2 -1.72 9.06 8.20
C ARG A 2 -0.84 7.83 8.11
N ILE A 3 -1.45 6.65 8.13
CA ILE A 3 -0.74 5.38 8.05
C ILE A 3 -1.39 4.57 6.94
N ALA A 4 -0.55 3.95 6.11
CA ALA A 4 -0.94 2.95 5.15
C ALA A 4 -0.24 1.64 5.48
N VAL A 5 -0.97 0.53 5.39
CA VAL A 5 -0.44 -0.83 5.54
C VAL A 5 -0.68 -1.58 4.24
N VAL A 6 0.40 -2.07 3.64
CA VAL A 6 0.36 -2.95 2.49
C VAL A 6 0.48 -4.39 2.99
N ALA A 7 -0.61 -5.14 2.92
CA ALA A 7 -0.63 -6.54 3.30
C ALA A 7 -0.42 -7.43 2.06
N ARG A 8 0.51 -8.38 2.14
CA ARG A 8 0.79 -9.38 1.10
C ARG A 8 0.09 -10.70 1.43
N SER A 9 -0.51 -11.35 0.43
CA SER A 9 -1.01 -12.72 0.58
C SER A 9 0.14 -13.69 0.85
N ALA A 10 -0.06 -14.66 1.75
CA ALA A 10 0.90 -15.75 1.91
C ALA A 10 0.89 -16.73 0.73
N ALA A 11 -0.25 -16.86 0.05
CA ALA A 11 -0.39 -17.66 -1.16
C ALA A 11 0.26 -16.95 -2.35
N ARG A 12 1.18 -17.65 -3.01
CA ARG A 12 1.78 -17.27 -4.29
C ARG A 12 0.90 -17.78 -5.42
N GLU A 13 0.67 -16.94 -6.42
CA GLU A 13 0.02 -17.36 -7.66
C GLU A 13 0.93 -18.30 -8.45
N ARG A 14 0.33 -19.31 -9.08
CA ARG A 14 1.06 -20.16 -10.00
C ARG A 14 1.36 -19.36 -11.28
N PRO A 15 2.63 -19.30 -11.73
CA PRO A 15 2.95 -18.67 -13.00
C PRO A 15 2.25 -19.36 -14.17
N ASP A 16 2.04 -18.61 -15.25
CA ASP A 16 1.56 -19.15 -16.52
C ASP A 16 2.60 -20.03 -17.23
N ALA A 17 2.28 -20.50 -18.44
CA ALA A 17 3.17 -21.36 -19.21
C ALA A 17 4.49 -20.67 -19.61
N ASP A 18 4.49 -19.33 -19.69
CA ASP A 18 5.65 -18.50 -20.03
C ASP A 18 6.43 -18.07 -18.78
N GLY A 19 5.99 -18.48 -17.58
CA GLY A 19 6.61 -18.16 -16.30
C GLY A 19 6.21 -16.79 -15.74
N ASN A 20 5.25 -16.10 -16.36
CA ASN A 20 4.78 -14.80 -15.90
C ASN A 20 3.71 -14.95 -14.80
N CYS A 21 3.68 -13.99 -13.90
CA CYS A 21 2.66 -13.87 -12.87
C CYS A 21 1.78 -12.66 -13.14
N THR A 22 0.46 -12.83 -13.03
CA THR A 22 -0.53 -11.77 -13.28
C THR A 22 -1.29 -11.35 -12.03
N ALA A 23 -0.85 -11.78 -10.85
CA ALA A 23 -1.56 -11.52 -9.60
C ALA A 23 -1.63 -10.02 -9.28
N THR A 24 -0.53 -9.31 -9.55
CA THR A 24 -0.41 -7.86 -9.38
C THR A 24 0.44 -7.31 -10.53
N ALA A 25 -0.13 -6.42 -11.35
CA ALA A 25 0.54 -5.85 -12.53
C ALA A 25 1.39 -4.61 -12.21
N GLU A 26 1.02 -3.87 -11.16
CA GLU A 26 1.69 -2.64 -10.74
C GLU A 26 1.92 -2.65 -9.24
N GLN A 27 3.00 -2.02 -8.79
CA GLN A 27 3.31 -1.94 -7.37
C GLN A 27 2.21 -1.17 -6.62
N PRO A 28 1.91 -1.54 -5.35
CA PRO A 28 0.85 -0.91 -4.59
C PRO A 28 1.07 0.60 -4.43
N VAL A 29 0.02 1.39 -4.68
CA VAL A 29 0.02 2.83 -4.46
C VAL A 29 -0.81 3.16 -3.22
N VAL A 30 -0.26 4.00 -2.35
CA VAL A 30 -0.92 4.49 -1.13
C VAL A 30 -1.14 6.00 -1.19
N PHE A 31 -2.10 6.49 -0.42
CA PHE A 31 -2.47 7.90 -0.25
C PHE A 31 -2.98 8.60 -1.53
N ALA A 32 -3.50 7.83 -2.49
CA ALA A 32 -3.98 8.34 -3.77
C ALA A 32 -5.37 8.97 -3.72
N SER A 33 -6.28 8.49 -2.86
CA SER A 33 -7.70 8.91 -2.88
C SER A 33 -8.32 9.18 -1.50
N ALA A 34 -7.83 8.58 -0.42
CA ALA A 34 -8.33 8.83 0.93
C ALA A 34 -7.67 10.08 1.55
N VAL A 35 -8.13 11.26 1.11
CA VAL A 35 -7.70 12.57 1.63
C VAL A 35 -8.87 13.37 2.20
N PRO A 36 -8.65 14.17 3.26
CA PRO A 36 -9.64 15.13 3.73
C PRO A 36 -9.99 16.17 2.65
N GLU A 37 -11.19 16.74 2.74
CA GLU A 37 -11.63 17.80 1.85
C GLU A 37 -10.64 18.99 1.87
N GLY A 38 -10.29 19.49 0.69
CA GLY A 38 -9.34 20.60 0.52
C GLY A 38 -7.85 20.23 0.64
N VAL A 39 -7.51 18.96 0.85
CA VAL A 39 -6.12 18.47 0.88
C VAL A 39 -5.78 17.77 -0.43
N ALA A 40 -4.68 18.17 -1.07
CA ALA A 40 -4.19 17.50 -2.27
C ALA A 40 -3.74 16.06 -1.96
N ALA A 41 -4.14 15.11 -2.81
CA ALA A 41 -3.62 13.75 -2.76
C ALA A 41 -2.11 13.73 -3.07
N ALA A 42 -1.39 12.87 -2.34
CA ALA A 42 0.04 12.68 -2.49
C ALA A 42 0.30 11.18 -2.65
N PRO A 43 0.09 10.63 -3.85
CA PRO A 43 0.25 9.20 -4.09
C PRO A 43 1.72 8.80 -3.90
N ILE A 44 1.94 7.67 -3.24
CA ILE A 44 3.27 7.07 -3.04
C ILE A 44 3.21 5.63 -3.52
N THR A 45 4.08 5.27 -4.46
CA THR A 45 4.30 3.87 -4.84
C THR A 45 5.17 3.19 -3.80
N VAL A 46 4.70 2.07 -3.25
CA VAL A 46 5.42 1.29 -2.25
C VAL A 46 6.25 0.23 -2.95
N ASP A 47 7.56 0.27 -2.73
CA ASP A 47 8.45 -0.82 -3.13
C ASP A 47 8.23 -2.04 -2.24
N VAL A 48 7.69 -3.11 -2.81
CA VAL A 48 7.39 -4.36 -2.09
C VAL A 48 8.54 -5.36 -2.12
N GLY A 49 9.61 -5.07 -2.87
CA GLY A 49 10.84 -5.86 -2.95
C GLY A 49 10.69 -7.28 -3.52
N GLY A 50 11.82 -7.83 -3.98
CA GLY A 50 11.93 -9.20 -4.51
C GLY A 50 11.43 -9.33 -5.95
N ASP A 51 12.15 -10.08 -6.78
CA ASP A 51 11.87 -10.18 -8.22
C ASP A 51 10.51 -10.85 -8.55
N ASP A 52 9.89 -11.54 -7.59
CA ASP A 52 8.64 -12.26 -7.76
C ASP A 52 7.41 -11.55 -7.15
N TRP A 53 7.52 -10.25 -6.86
CA TRP A 53 6.43 -9.46 -6.25
C TRP A 53 5.12 -9.56 -7.02
N GLY A 54 5.16 -9.60 -8.36
CA GLY A 54 3.99 -9.72 -9.23
C GLY A 54 3.21 -11.04 -9.07
N CYS A 55 3.79 -12.03 -8.37
CA CYS A 55 3.16 -13.31 -8.06
C CYS A 55 2.29 -13.30 -6.79
N TYR A 56 2.25 -12.20 -6.05
CA TYR A 56 1.44 -12.08 -4.85
C TYR A 56 0.32 -11.08 -5.05
N ARG A 57 -0.79 -11.25 -4.31
CA ARG A 57 -1.86 -10.26 -4.24
C ARG A 57 -1.65 -9.37 -3.02
N TYR A 58 -1.89 -8.08 -3.20
CA TYR A 58 -1.74 -7.10 -2.14
C TYR A 58 -3.08 -6.46 -1.81
N ARG A 59 -3.23 -6.03 -0.55
CA ARG A 59 -4.33 -5.16 -0.12
C ARG A 59 -3.74 -3.96 0.62
N VAL A 60 -4.20 -2.78 0.23
CA VAL A 60 -3.84 -1.51 0.85
C VAL A 60 -4.93 -1.13 1.85
N PHE A 61 -4.53 -0.85 3.08
CA PHE A 61 -5.41 -0.31 4.12
C PHE A 61 -4.87 1.03 4.57
N GLU A 62 -5.70 2.07 4.48
CA GLU A 62 -5.33 3.42 4.89
C GLU A 62 -6.17 3.85 6.08
N THR A 63 -5.55 4.56 7.03
CA THR A 63 -6.25 5.13 8.17
C THR A 63 -5.63 6.44 8.65
N ILE A 64 -6.44 7.25 9.31
CA ILE A 64 -6.04 8.51 9.92
C ILE A 64 -6.08 8.35 11.44
N VAL A 65 -4.91 8.50 12.07
CA VAL A 65 -4.79 8.49 13.55
C VAL A 65 -4.83 9.93 14.05
N PRO A 66 -5.89 10.33 14.80
CA PRO A 66 -5.95 11.64 15.43
C PRO A 66 -4.99 11.66 16.61
N LEU A 67 -4.09 12.65 16.64
CA LEU A 67 -3.16 12.83 17.76
C LEU A 67 -3.77 13.83 18.74
N ARG A 68 -3.96 13.40 19.99
CA ARG A 68 -4.34 14.29 21.09
C ARG A 68 -3.09 14.76 21.82
N ASN A 69 -3.08 16.03 22.25
CA ASN A 69 -2.02 16.62 23.08
C ASN A 69 -0.60 16.56 22.50
N ALA A 70 -0.45 16.48 21.18
CA ALA A 70 0.86 16.36 20.52
C ALA A 70 1.84 17.53 20.79
N GLY A 71 1.36 18.65 21.33
CA GLY A 71 2.16 19.82 21.69
C GLY A 71 2.11 20.23 23.16
N TRP A 72 1.57 19.40 24.06
CA TRP A 72 1.57 19.72 25.49
C TRP A 72 3.01 19.71 26.02
N ARG A 73 3.45 20.85 26.55
CA ARG A 73 4.69 21.01 27.32
C ARG A 73 4.29 21.62 28.68
N PRO A 74 4.88 21.17 29.80
CA PRO A 74 4.53 21.63 31.14
C PRO A 74 4.87 23.11 31.34
#